data_AF-R7U551-F1
#
_entry.id   AF-R7U551-F1
#
_cell.length_a   1.000
_cell.length_b   1.000
_cell.length_c   1.000
_cell.angle_alpha   90.00
_cell.angle_beta   90.00
_cell.angle_gamma   90.00
#
_symmetry.space_group_name_H-M   'P 1'
#
loop_
_entity.id
_entity.type
_entity.pdbx_description
1 polymer ?
#
loop_
_entity_poly.entity_id
_entity_poly.type
_entity_poly.pdbx_seq_one_letter_code
_entity_poly.pdbx_strand_id
1 'polypeptide(L)'
;MDFRIVLVILIVVAGTSVFASNGLMAKRLRRELLNTYEQLGKSGLPFLDDIGKVDVKFGLSLQLLKSIEQRGMGFNSIGTFKAIVKLSWVDTILRWDPEPPFDFQKIEISPDEIWTPDIKLFNR
;
A
#
# COMPACT_ATOMS: atom_id res chain seq x y z
N MET A 1 18.42 -23.43 40.30
CA MET A 1 17.67 -22.88 39.16
C MET A 1 18.18 -23.59 37.91
N ASP A 2 17.31 -24.25 37.17
CA ASP A 2 17.71 -25.18 36.10
C ASP A 2 18.27 -24.43 34.89
N PHE A 3 19.46 -24.79 34.40
CA PHE A 3 20.15 -24.10 33.29
C PHE A 3 19.29 -24.05 32.02
N ARG A 4 18.46 -25.07 31.82
CA ARG A 4 17.49 -25.14 30.72
C ARG A 4 16.45 -24.03 30.76
N ILE A 5 16.01 -23.64 31.96
CA ILE A 5 15.00 -22.58 32.15
C ILE A 5 15.61 -21.21 31.81
N VAL A 6 16.86 -20.96 32.22
CA VAL A 6 17.57 -19.71 31.93
C VAL A 6 17.79 -19.54 30.42
N LEU A 7 18.16 -20.61 29.71
CA LEU A 7 18.36 -20.58 28.26
C LEU A 7 17.08 -20.23 27.50
N VAL A 8 15.93 -20.82 27.90
CA VAL A 8 14.63 -20.52 27.29
C VAL A 8 14.24 -19.06 27.50
N ILE A 9 14.43 -18.52 28.70
CA ILE A 9 14.13 -17.11 28.99
C ILE A 9 15.01 -16.19 28.14
N LEU A 10 16.31 -16.47 28.00
CA LEU A 10 17.21 -15.65 27.17
C LEU A 10 16.81 -15.66 25.69
N ILE A 11 16.41 -16.81 25.14
CA ILE A 11 15.93 -16.90 23.74
C ILE A 11 14.64 -16.10 23.55
N VAL A 12 13.70 -16.16 24.50
CA VAL A 12 12.44 -15.41 24.44
C VAL A 12 12.68 -13.90 24.56
N VAL A 13 13.58 -13.47 25.44
CA VAL A 13 13.94 -12.05 25.61
C VAL A 13 14.69 -11.51 24.38
N ALA A 14 15.64 -12.28 23.84
CA ALA A 14 16.34 -11.92 22.61
C ALA A 14 15.37 -11.86 21.42
N GLY A 15 14.46 -12.83 21.28
CA GLY A 15 13.44 -12.83 20.25
C GLY A 15 12.54 -11.59 20.32
N THR A 16 11.96 -11.31 21.48
CA THR A 16 11.04 -10.17 21.67
C THR A 16 11.70 -8.80 21.42
N SER A 17 12.96 -8.62 21.82
CA SER A 17 13.72 -7.39 21.57
C SER A 17 14.00 -7.16 20.08
N VAL A 18 14.35 -8.22 19.33
CA VAL A 18 14.55 -8.16 17.87
C VAL A 18 13.25 -7.85 17.14
N PHE A 19 12.12 -8.45 17.53
CA PHE A 19 10.83 -8.13 16.91
C PHE A 19 10.41 -6.67 17.16
N ALA A 20 10.61 -6.17 18.38
CA ALA A 20 10.30 -4.79 18.74
C ALA A 20 11.18 -3.79 17.97
N SER A 21 12.48 -4.07 17.81
CA SER A 21 13.38 -3.21 17.02
C SER A 21 12.95 -3.15 15.56
N ASN A 22 12.58 -4.27 14.96
CA ASN A 22 12.18 -4.33 13.55
C ASN A 22 10.88 -3.53 13.30
N GLY A 23 9.90 -3.66 14.19
CA GLY A 23 8.66 -2.87 14.10
C GLY A 23 8.89 -1.36 14.23
N LEU A 24 9.84 -0.94 15.07
CA LEU A 24 10.21 0.48 15.20
C LEU A 24 10.95 0.99 13.96
N MET A 25 11.87 0.21 13.39
CA MET A 25 12.61 0.59 12.19
C MET A 25 11.70 0.68 10.96
N ALA A 26 10.75 -0.24 10.78
CA ALA A 26 9.77 -0.15 9.69
C ALA A 26 8.92 1.13 9.78
N LYS A 27 8.53 1.53 11.01
CA LYS A 27 7.82 2.79 11.24
C LYS A 27 8.69 4.03 10.97
N ARG A 28 10.00 3.95 11.24
CA ARG A 28 10.95 5.02 10.91
C ARG A 28 11.12 5.17 9.40
N LEU A 29 11.39 4.07 8.69
CA LEU A 29 11.48 4.06 7.23
C LEU A 29 10.23 4.66 6.58
N ARG A 30 9.04 4.20 7.01
CA ARG A 30 7.77 4.76 6.52
C ARG A 30 7.69 6.27 6.73
N ARG A 31 8.08 6.77 7.90
CA ARG A 31 8.06 8.21 8.20
C ARG A 31 9.04 8.98 7.33
N GLU A 32 10.23 8.45 7.09
CA GLU A 32 11.23 9.08 6.22
C GLU A 32 10.74 9.19 4.78
N LEU A 33 10.13 8.13 4.24
CA LEU A 33 9.56 8.15 2.89
C LEU A 33 8.36 9.10 2.76
N LEU A 34 7.48 9.12 3.77
CA LEU A 34 6.29 9.98 3.76
C LEU A 34 6.60 11.44 4.02
N ASN A 35 7.74 11.78 4.65
CA ASN A 35 8.12 13.17 4.90
C ASN A 35 8.19 14.00 3.61
N THR A 36 8.57 13.39 2.48
CA THR A 36 8.54 14.08 1.17
C THR A 36 7.12 14.47 0.76
N TYR A 37 6.16 13.56 0.94
CA TYR A 37 4.74 13.84 0.67
C TYR A 37 4.13 14.82 1.66
N GLU A 38 4.55 14.80 2.93
CA GLU A 38 4.11 15.75 3.95
C GLU A 38 4.59 17.18 3.64
N GLN A 39 5.81 17.33 3.10
CA GLN A 39 6.39 18.64 2.80
C GLN A 39 5.93 19.22 1.46
N LEU A 40 5.90 18.42 0.40
CA LEU A 40 5.59 18.88 -0.97
C LEU A 40 4.11 18.73 -1.31
N GLY A 41 3.36 17.99 -0.49
CA GLY A 41 1.99 17.58 -0.80
C GLY A 41 1.95 16.38 -1.74
N LYS A 42 0.73 15.86 -1.95
CA LYS A 42 0.46 14.65 -2.76
C LYS A 42 0.05 14.97 -4.20
N SER A 43 0.00 16.25 -4.54
CA SER A 43 -0.43 16.74 -5.85
C SER A 43 0.76 16.76 -6.80
N GLY A 44 0.56 16.25 -8.01
CA GLY A 44 1.64 16.10 -9.00
C GLY A 44 2.07 14.64 -9.16
N LEU A 45 2.73 14.33 -10.27
CA LEU A 45 3.19 12.97 -10.54
C LEU A 45 4.29 12.56 -9.55
N PRO A 46 4.44 11.26 -9.22
CA PRO A 46 5.35 10.77 -8.18
C PRO A 46 6.82 10.70 -8.68
N PHE A 47 7.36 11.85 -9.09
CA PHE A 47 8.73 12.04 -9.57
C PHE A 47 9.39 13.22 -8.83
N LEU A 48 10.64 13.05 -8.40
CA LEU A 48 11.46 14.15 -7.85
C LEU A 48 12.30 14.85 -8.92
N ASP A 49 12.74 14.08 -9.92
CA ASP A 49 13.62 14.56 -10.98
C ASP A 49 12.81 14.89 -12.25
N ASP A 50 13.14 14.24 -13.38
CA ASP A 50 12.44 14.42 -14.64
C ASP A 50 11.01 13.87 -14.56
N ILE A 51 10.04 14.72 -14.85
CA ILE A 51 8.62 14.34 -14.90
C ILE A 51 8.42 13.36 -16.07
N GLY A 52 8.43 12.07 -15.74
CA GLY A 52 8.19 10.98 -16.67
C GLY A 52 6.71 10.66 -16.85
N LYS A 53 6.45 9.52 -17.51
CA LYS A 53 5.11 8.94 -17.64
C LYS A 53 4.90 7.88 -16.58
N VAL A 54 3.80 7.96 -15.82
CA VAL A 54 3.37 6.86 -14.94
C VAL A 54 2.64 5.81 -15.76
N ASP A 55 3.11 4.57 -15.70
CA ASP A 55 2.45 3.42 -16.30
C ASP A 55 1.64 2.69 -15.22
N VAL A 56 0.32 2.75 -15.33
CA VAL A 56 -0.61 2.14 -14.36
C VAL A 56 -1.12 0.81 -14.90
N LYS A 57 -0.81 -0.28 -14.19
CA LYS A 57 -1.40 -1.59 -14.43
C LYS A 57 -2.75 -1.66 -13.74
N PHE A 58 -3.80 -1.87 -14.53
CA PHE A 58 -5.18 -1.95 -14.07
C PHE A 58 -5.70 -3.39 -14.18
N GLY A 59 -6.34 -3.86 -13.12
CA GLY A 59 -7.07 -5.13 -13.11
C GLY A 59 -8.42 -4.97 -12.42
N LEU A 60 -9.43 -5.65 -12.95
CA LEU A 60 -10.76 -5.72 -12.36
C LEU A 60 -11.10 -7.18 -12.10
N SER A 61 -11.45 -7.50 -10.85
CA SER A 61 -11.93 -8.83 -10.46
C SER A 61 -13.38 -8.72 -9.99
N LEU A 62 -14.31 -9.18 -10.83
CA LEU A 62 -15.73 -9.20 -10.50
C LEU A 62 -15.98 -10.20 -9.37
N GLN A 63 -16.70 -9.79 -8.33
CA GLN A 63 -17.07 -10.67 -7.21
C GLN A 63 -18.51 -11.14 -7.33
N LEU A 64 -19.45 -10.21 -7.53
CA LEU A 64 -20.86 -10.52 -7.68
C LEU A 64 -21.61 -9.45 -8.48
N LEU A 65 -22.72 -9.87 -9.09
CA LEU A 65 -23.79 -9.01 -9.56
C LEU A 65 -24.76 -8.78 -8.40
N LYS A 66 -24.91 -7.53 -7.97
CA LYS A 66 -25.77 -7.16 -6.83
C LYS A 66 -27.23 -7.01 -7.27
N SER A 67 -27.45 -6.28 -8.37
CA SER A 67 -28.78 -6.13 -8.97
C SER A 67 -28.66 -5.79 -10.44
N ILE A 68 -29.71 -6.11 -11.19
CA ILE A 68 -29.92 -5.62 -12.54
C ILE A 68 -31.36 -5.10 -12.61
N GLU A 69 -31.51 -3.80 -12.81
CA GLU A 69 -32.81 -3.13 -12.75
C GLU A 69 -33.14 -2.53 -14.12
N GLN A 70 -34.23 -2.97 -14.72
CA GLN A 70 -34.68 -2.45 -16.00
C GLN A 70 -35.15 -1.00 -15.84
N ARG A 71 -34.67 -0.12 -16.72
CA ARG A 71 -35.07 1.28 -16.73
C ARG A 71 -36.41 1.43 -17.46
N GLY A 72 -37.49 1.54 -16.69
CA GLY A 72 -38.84 1.69 -17.23
C GLY A 72 -39.29 0.47 -18.05
N MET A 73 -40.01 0.69 -19.15
CA MET A 73 -40.46 -0.38 -20.07
C MET A 73 -39.53 -0.60 -21.27
N GLY A 74 -38.37 0.07 -21.33
CA GLY A 74 -37.38 -0.09 -22.41
C GLY A 74 -36.42 -1.25 -22.17
N PHE A 75 -35.52 -1.53 -23.11
CA PHE A 75 -34.56 -2.66 -23.02
C PHE A 75 -33.27 -2.37 -22.21
N ASN A 76 -33.13 -1.16 -21.65
CA ASN A 76 -31.93 -0.76 -20.92
C ASN A 76 -32.04 -1.15 -19.44
N SER A 77 -30.94 -1.55 -18.82
CA SER A 77 -30.88 -1.91 -17.40
C SER A 77 -29.68 -1.28 -16.70
N ILE A 78 -29.85 -0.94 -15.42
CA ILE A 78 -28.77 -0.50 -14.54
C ILE A 78 -28.26 -1.72 -13.77
N GLY A 79 -27.02 -2.12 -14.04
CA GLY A 79 -26.35 -3.21 -13.34
C GLY A 79 -25.50 -2.67 -12.19
N THR A 80 -25.75 -3.14 -10.97
CA THR A 80 -24.90 -2.85 -9.81
C THR A 80 -24.00 -4.05 -9.55
N PHE A 81 -22.68 -3.83 -9.54
CA PHE A 81 -21.69 -4.89 -9.33
C PHE A 81 -20.83 -4.60 -8.11
N LYS A 82 -20.37 -5.67 -7.46
CA LYS A 82 -19.28 -5.62 -6.49
C LYS A 82 -18.05 -6.19 -7.17
N ALA A 83 -16.98 -5.43 -7.17
CA ALA A 83 -15.70 -5.82 -7.74
C ALA A 83 -14.55 -5.37 -6.86
N ILE A 84 -13.40 -6.02 -7.06
CA ILE A 84 -12.11 -5.57 -6.55
C ILE A 84 -11.34 -4.94 -7.70
N VAL A 85 -10.93 -3.69 -7.52
CA VAL A 85 -10.00 -3.00 -8.42
C VAL A 85 -8.58 -3.23 -7.92
N LYS A 86 -7.68 -3.63 -8.81
CA LYS A 86 -6.25 -3.83 -8.55
C LYS A 86 -5.48 -2.80 -9.36
N LEU A 87 -4.69 -1.99 -8.68
CA LEU A 87 -3.85 -0.95 -9.28
C LEU A 87 -2.40 -1.22 -8.90
N SER A 88 -1.49 -1.06 -9.85
CA SER A 88 -0.06 -1.08 -9.60
C SER A 88 0.62 -0.05 -10.48
N TRP A 89 1.48 0.77 -9.88
CA TRP A 89 2.28 1.77 -10.54
C TRP A 89 3.62 1.88 -9.81
N VAL A 90 4.57 2.59 -10.41
CA VAL A 90 5.87 2.88 -9.79
C VAL A 90 5.85 4.30 -9.25
N ASP A 91 6.12 4.42 -7.96
CA ASP A 91 6.34 5.69 -7.27
C ASP A 91 7.85 5.80 -6.99
N THR A 92 8.49 6.84 -7.55
CA THR A 92 9.94 7.00 -7.39
C THR A 92 10.31 7.71 -6.08
N ILE A 93 9.37 8.42 -5.46
CA ILE A 93 9.54 9.11 -4.17
C ILE A 93 9.64 8.08 -3.03
N LEU A 94 8.93 6.96 -3.15
CA LEU A 94 8.86 5.91 -2.13
C LEU A 94 9.96 4.84 -2.26
N ARG A 95 11.08 5.13 -2.93
CA ARG A 95 12.19 4.17 -3.08
C ARG A 95 13.13 4.23 -1.88
N TRP A 96 13.65 3.07 -1.49
CA TRP A 96 14.74 2.94 -0.52
C TRP A 96 15.63 1.76 -0.89
N ASP A 97 16.85 1.76 -0.37
CA ASP A 97 17.77 0.64 -0.46
C ASP A 97 17.52 -0.34 0.70
N PRO A 98 17.21 -1.62 0.43
CA PRO A 98 16.86 -2.60 1.47
C PRO A 98 18.12 -3.16 2.16
N GLU A 99 18.94 -2.28 2.71
CA GLU A 99 20.15 -2.62 3.48
C GLU A 99 19.94 -2.33 4.97
N PRO A 100 20.63 -3.04 5.89
CA PRO A 100 20.53 -2.75 7.32
C PRO A 100 20.83 -1.28 7.62
N PRO A 101 20.00 -0.57 8.41
CA PRO A 101 18.93 -1.08 9.31
C PRO A 101 17.52 -1.15 8.68
N PHE A 102 17.38 -0.89 7.39
CA PHE A 102 16.12 -0.88 6.64
C PHE A 102 16.04 -2.04 5.63
N ASP A 103 16.36 -3.25 6.08
CA ASP A 103 16.35 -4.50 5.30
C ASP A 103 14.94 -5.02 4.95
N PHE A 104 13.92 -4.14 4.99
CA PHE A 104 12.55 -4.46 4.62
C PHE A 104 12.39 -4.49 3.10
N GLN A 105 11.78 -5.56 2.56
CA GLN A 105 11.47 -5.65 1.12
C GLN A 105 10.18 -4.93 0.74
N LYS A 106 9.28 -4.72 1.70
CA LYS A 106 8.00 -4.03 1.51
C LYS A 106 7.50 -3.45 2.82
N ILE A 107 6.76 -2.37 2.73
CA ILE A 107 6.04 -1.75 3.84
C ILE A 107 4.60 -1.42 3.40
N GLU A 108 3.70 -1.32 4.37
CA GLU A 108 2.31 -0.95 4.12
C GLU A 108 2.10 0.54 4.42
N ILE A 109 1.47 1.25 3.48
CA ILE A 109 1.18 2.68 3.53
C ILE A 109 -0.30 2.89 3.18
N SER A 110 -0.97 3.84 3.85
CA SER A 110 -2.35 4.18 3.47
C SER A 110 -2.34 4.87 2.11
N PRO A 111 -3.24 4.51 1.18
CA PRO A 111 -3.33 5.18 -0.12
C PRO A 111 -3.60 6.69 0.02
N ASP A 112 -4.19 7.13 1.13
CA ASP A 112 -4.48 8.55 1.38
C ASP A 112 -3.24 9.39 1.74
N GLU A 113 -2.11 8.75 2.05
CA GLU A 113 -0.86 9.41 2.43
C GLU A 113 0.08 9.66 1.24
N ILE A 114 -0.23 9.09 0.08
CA ILE A 114 0.64 9.10 -1.11
C ILE A 114 -0.13 9.58 -2.34
N TRP A 115 0.59 9.82 -3.43
CA TRP A 115 -0.04 10.00 -4.72
C TRP A 115 -0.73 8.70 -5.17
N THR A 116 -1.94 8.82 -5.69
CA THR A 116 -2.68 7.72 -6.30
C THR A 116 -3.26 8.16 -7.65
N PRO A 117 -3.31 7.28 -8.67
CA PRO A 117 -3.86 7.64 -9.96
C PRO A 117 -5.37 7.88 -9.87
N ASP A 118 -5.86 8.92 -10.52
CA ASP A 118 -7.26 9.38 -10.48
C ASP A 118 -8.17 8.63 -11.47
N ILE A 119 -8.05 7.30 -11.51
CA ILE A 119 -8.85 6.45 -12.39
C ILE A 119 -10.31 6.43 -11.93
N LYS A 120 -11.22 6.82 -12.82
CA LYS A 120 -12.66 6.91 -12.56
C LYS A 120 -13.46 6.11 -13.59
N LEU A 121 -14.61 5.60 -13.17
CA LEU A 121 -15.61 5.05 -14.09
C LEU A 121 -16.25 6.21 -14.86
N PHE A 122 -15.96 6.29 -16.16
CA PHE A 122 -16.43 7.40 -17.01
C PHE A 122 -17.95 7.37 -17.21
N ASN A 123 -18.50 6.17 -17.42
CA ASN A 123 -19.91 5.94 -17.68
C ASN A 123 -20.64 5.58 -16.39
N ARG A 124 -21.23 6.58 -15.73
CA ARG A 124 -22.05 6.43 -14.53
C ARG A 124 -23.55 6.52 -14.85
#